data_AF-A0A385FYF8-F1
#
_entry.id   AF-A0A385FYF8-F1
#
_cell.length_a   1.000
_cell.length_b   1.000
_cell.length_c   1.000
_cell.angle_alpha   90.00
_cell.angle_beta   90.00
_cell.angle_gamma   90.00
#
_symmetry.space_group_name_H-M   'P 1'
#
loop_
_entity.id
_entity.type
_entity.pdbx_description
1 polymer ?
#
loop_
_entity_poly.entity_id
_entity_poly.type
_entity_poly.pdbx_seq_one_letter_code
_entity_poly.pdbx_strand_id
1 'polypeptide(L)'
;MSEEHVEDVVEGMLRQSLAAGSQLAEQVVRARQQYLRAVEQRGEQAAVEAQRVMAADRAVMQSVIIPATRDDWWDTARPEQITQAHMLAEAWKDHDPAALAASTKITGELKNRYGIDTDDLHGDATFLQDHLTVLAAAEQRMAAAKEHAEAMALVAAAQAEHIKRYSAELKNELDRHHVPPEYLASEEMVSALQASKEASGTDAAPDADRAVAERVHLIEQDGINGPSIDDLRQEIGQNYPDAEDSMFADAAFVATARDWHEAKALAEGGFVDQGNTGLEARYENAEKEIFMRLAPLGREIQGKVLNDPNLKTPDPAAKVGEPSIPAYGSTEHYEGFESSLEGKATEAEIKGRVAAARGQAAHPVKAVKAPKKTPKVRKATASAGMGRDKSPDGPSR
;
A
#
# COMPACT_ATOMS: atom_id res chain seq x y z
N MET A 1 -119.94 19.24 4.56
CA MET A 1 -119.03 19.29 3.39
C MET A 1 -118.28 20.61 3.50
N SER A 2 -117.11 20.77 4.13
CA SER A 2 -116.02 19.85 4.42
C SER A 2 -115.14 20.44 5.54
N GLU A 3 -115.46 20.18 6.81
CA GLU A 3 -114.65 20.64 7.97
C GLU A 3 -114.31 19.50 8.96
N GLU A 4 -114.78 18.28 8.71
CA GLU A 4 -114.67 17.15 9.65
C GLU A 4 -113.59 16.12 9.23
N HIS A 5 -112.50 16.54 8.56
CA HIS A 5 -111.44 15.61 8.11
C HIS A 5 -110.00 16.08 8.41
N VAL A 6 -109.82 17.29 8.96
CA VAL A 6 -108.47 17.81 9.26
C VAL A 6 -108.08 17.54 10.72
N GLU A 7 -109.03 17.47 11.64
CA GLU A 7 -108.75 17.32 13.08
C GLU A 7 -108.43 15.86 13.48
N ASP A 8 -109.11 14.87 12.90
CA ASP A 8 -108.81 13.43 13.12
C ASP A 8 -107.47 12.97 12.48
N VAL A 9 -107.02 13.63 11.41
CA VAL A 9 -105.71 13.35 10.78
C VAL A 9 -104.57 13.95 11.61
N VAL A 10 -104.81 15.09 12.26
CA VAL A 10 -103.82 15.75 13.11
C VAL A 10 -103.67 15.03 14.46
N GLU A 11 -104.76 14.55 15.08
CA GLU A 11 -104.67 13.77 16.34
C GLU A 11 -104.11 12.35 16.11
N GLY A 12 -104.40 11.74 14.95
CA GLY A 12 -103.79 10.48 14.51
C GLY A 12 -102.28 10.60 14.24
N MET A 13 -101.83 11.70 13.61
CA MET A 13 -100.40 11.99 13.39
C MET A 13 -99.66 12.32 14.70
N LEU A 14 -100.32 12.94 15.69
CA LEU A 14 -99.69 13.27 16.98
C LEU A 14 -99.43 12.01 17.83
N ARG A 15 -100.34 11.03 17.82
CA ARG A 15 -100.09 9.72 18.47
C ARG A 15 -99.09 8.84 17.71
N GLN A 16 -99.07 8.91 16.37
CA GLN A 16 -98.08 8.19 15.56
C GLN A 16 -96.66 8.78 15.68
N SER A 17 -96.52 10.10 15.83
CA SER A 17 -95.22 10.76 16.03
C SER A 17 -94.65 10.57 17.45
N LEU A 18 -95.51 10.48 18.48
CA LEU A 18 -95.07 10.14 19.85
C LEU A 18 -94.59 8.67 19.94
N ALA A 19 -95.21 7.76 19.18
CA ALA A 19 -94.74 6.37 19.07
C ALA A 19 -93.41 6.27 18.28
N ALA A 20 -93.24 7.05 17.22
CA ALA A 20 -92.00 7.11 16.43
C ALA A 20 -90.82 7.78 17.17
N GLY A 21 -91.09 8.72 18.08
CA GLY A 21 -90.06 9.37 18.91
C GLY A 21 -89.37 8.43 19.90
N SER A 22 -90.08 7.40 20.40
CA SER A 22 -89.51 6.39 21.31
C SER A 22 -88.50 5.46 20.62
N GLN A 23 -88.77 5.06 19.37
CA GLN A 23 -87.90 4.20 18.59
C GLN A 23 -86.62 4.93 18.11
N LEU A 24 -86.74 6.22 17.79
CA LEU A 24 -85.58 7.05 17.44
C LEU A 24 -84.68 7.33 18.66
N ALA A 25 -85.26 7.56 19.85
CA ALA A 25 -84.50 7.69 21.09
C ALA A 25 -83.75 6.39 21.44
N GLU A 26 -84.40 5.25 21.28
CA GLU A 26 -83.78 3.94 21.50
C GLU A 26 -82.65 3.64 20.50
N GLN A 27 -82.83 4.01 19.23
CA GLN A 27 -81.78 3.86 18.20
C GLN A 27 -80.55 4.73 18.47
N VAL A 28 -80.72 5.97 18.95
CA VAL A 28 -79.60 6.84 19.32
C VAL A 28 -78.85 6.32 20.54
N VAL A 29 -79.56 5.77 21.54
CA VAL A 29 -78.94 5.13 22.71
C VAL A 29 -78.13 3.88 22.29
N ARG A 30 -78.68 3.04 21.40
CA ARG A 30 -77.96 1.87 20.85
C ARG A 30 -76.74 2.28 20.03
N ALA A 31 -76.85 3.32 19.19
CA ALA A 31 -75.74 3.84 18.40
C ALA A 31 -74.60 4.39 19.27
N ARG A 32 -74.94 5.14 20.34
CA ARG A 32 -73.95 5.62 21.32
C ARG A 32 -73.29 4.48 22.08
N GLN A 33 -74.07 3.47 22.49
CA GLN A 33 -73.54 2.30 23.19
C GLN A 33 -72.61 1.46 22.29
N GLN A 34 -72.96 1.29 21.03
CA GLN A 34 -72.11 0.63 20.03
C GLN A 34 -70.82 1.41 19.80
N TYR A 35 -70.89 2.74 19.71
CA TYR A 35 -69.71 3.59 19.57
C TYR A 35 -68.76 3.46 20.76
N LEU A 36 -69.28 3.53 21.99
CA LEU A 36 -68.46 3.38 23.21
C LEU A 36 -67.79 2.01 23.28
N ARG A 37 -68.52 0.92 22.97
CA ARG A 37 -67.94 -0.43 22.89
C ARG A 37 -66.87 -0.55 21.82
N ALA A 38 -67.06 0.08 20.66
CA ALA A 38 -66.06 0.09 19.60
C ALA A 38 -64.79 0.87 20.00
N VAL A 39 -64.92 1.95 20.77
CA VAL A 39 -63.78 2.70 21.33
C VAL A 39 -63.03 1.87 22.39
N GLU A 40 -63.76 1.21 23.29
CA GLU A 40 -63.20 0.34 24.33
C GLU A 40 -62.45 -0.86 23.74
N GLN A 41 -63.07 -1.57 22.77
CA GLN A 41 -62.42 -2.69 22.07
C GLN A 41 -61.15 -2.27 21.31
N ARG A 42 -61.15 -1.08 20.70
CA ARG A 42 -59.94 -0.55 20.05
C ARG A 42 -58.85 -0.24 21.08
N GLY A 43 -59.22 0.26 22.25
CA GLY A 43 -58.27 0.51 23.35
C GLY A 43 -57.65 -0.77 23.90
N GLU A 44 -58.46 -1.81 24.13
CA GLU A 44 -57.99 -3.13 24.57
C GLU A 44 -57.08 -3.79 23.52
N GLN A 45 -57.46 -3.73 22.25
CA GLN A 45 -56.64 -4.25 21.14
C GLN A 45 -55.30 -3.53 21.05
N ALA A 46 -55.30 -2.19 21.11
CA ALA A 46 -54.07 -1.40 21.11
C ALA A 46 -53.17 -1.73 22.31
N ALA A 47 -53.74 -1.97 23.50
CA ALA A 47 -52.98 -2.38 24.67
C ALA A 47 -52.34 -3.78 24.50
N VAL A 48 -53.08 -4.75 23.94
CA VAL A 48 -52.58 -6.10 23.66
C VAL A 48 -51.48 -6.05 22.59
N GLU A 49 -51.65 -5.27 21.53
CA GLU A 49 -50.64 -5.09 20.48
C GLU A 49 -49.37 -4.43 21.04
N ALA A 50 -49.51 -3.37 21.84
CA ALA A 50 -48.37 -2.73 22.50
C ALA A 50 -47.62 -3.71 23.42
N GLN A 51 -48.34 -4.54 24.19
CA GLN A 51 -47.72 -5.57 25.03
C GLN A 51 -46.99 -6.63 24.21
N ARG A 52 -47.55 -7.04 23.06
CA ARG A 52 -46.92 -8.02 22.17
C ARG A 52 -45.62 -7.49 21.58
N VAL A 53 -45.60 -6.23 21.14
CA VAL A 53 -44.39 -5.57 20.65
C VAL A 53 -43.33 -5.51 21.75
N MET A 54 -43.70 -5.06 22.95
CA MET A 54 -42.78 -5.00 24.10
C MET A 54 -42.24 -6.37 24.51
N ALA A 55 -43.06 -7.41 24.46
CA ALA A 55 -42.63 -8.77 24.74
C ALA A 55 -41.68 -9.31 23.67
N ALA A 56 -41.92 -8.98 22.39
CA ALA A 56 -41.03 -9.33 21.29
C ALA A 56 -39.67 -8.60 21.41
N ASP A 57 -39.69 -7.30 21.68
CA ASP A 57 -38.48 -6.49 21.88
C ASP A 57 -37.66 -7.02 23.06
N ARG A 58 -38.33 -7.38 24.17
CA ARG A 58 -37.69 -8.01 25.33
C ARG A 58 -37.05 -9.35 24.96
N ALA A 59 -37.72 -10.19 24.18
CA ALA A 59 -37.19 -11.48 23.77
C ALA A 59 -35.94 -11.34 22.87
N VAL A 60 -35.94 -10.37 21.95
CA VAL A 60 -34.78 -10.04 21.12
C VAL A 60 -33.63 -9.55 21.99
N MET A 61 -33.87 -8.60 22.90
CA MET A 61 -32.87 -8.10 23.84
C MET A 61 -32.27 -9.24 24.68
N GLN A 62 -33.12 -10.07 25.28
CA GLN A 62 -32.70 -11.21 26.11
C GLN A 62 -31.84 -12.22 25.34
N SER A 63 -32.12 -12.43 24.04
CA SER A 63 -31.31 -13.32 23.20
C SER A 63 -29.85 -12.85 23.07
N VAL A 64 -29.59 -11.54 23.19
CA VAL A 64 -28.24 -10.96 23.11
C VAL A 64 -27.57 -10.92 24.49
N ILE A 65 -28.30 -10.53 25.54
CA ILE A 65 -27.70 -10.27 26.85
C ILE A 65 -27.53 -11.52 27.72
N ILE A 66 -28.37 -12.55 27.55
CA ILE A 66 -28.28 -13.78 28.36
C ILE A 66 -26.95 -14.50 28.13
N PRO A 67 -26.46 -14.70 26.88
CA PRO A 67 -25.14 -15.29 26.65
C PRO A 67 -24.01 -14.53 27.36
N ALA A 68 -24.07 -13.19 27.39
CA ALA A 68 -23.05 -12.35 28.01
C ALA A 68 -22.94 -12.52 29.54
N THR A 69 -23.92 -13.15 30.18
CA THR A 69 -23.84 -13.51 31.61
C THR A 69 -22.99 -14.75 31.89
N ARG A 70 -22.66 -15.54 30.87
CA ARG A 70 -21.89 -16.78 30.99
C ARG A 70 -20.41 -16.53 30.70
N ASP A 71 -19.53 -17.17 31.47
CA ASP A 71 -18.08 -16.97 31.34
C ASP A 71 -17.52 -17.50 30.01
N ASP A 72 -18.07 -18.61 29.48
CA ASP A 72 -17.61 -19.25 28.25
C ASP A 72 -17.87 -18.43 26.98
N TRP A 73 -18.87 -17.54 27.03
CA TRP A 73 -19.14 -16.62 25.93
C TRP A 73 -17.99 -15.63 25.73
N TRP A 74 -17.40 -15.14 26.82
CA TRP A 74 -16.34 -14.12 26.77
C TRP A 74 -15.04 -14.61 26.12
N ASP A 75 -14.82 -15.92 26.07
CA ASP A 75 -13.62 -16.51 25.46
C ASP A 75 -13.67 -16.48 23.93
N THR A 76 -14.87 -16.29 23.35
CA THR A 76 -15.08 -16.26 21.88
C THR A 76 -15.85 -15.03 21.40
N ALA A 77 -16.26 -14.15 22.31
CA ALA A 77 -17.03 -12.97 22.00
C ALA A 77 -16.21 -11.97 21.17
N ARG A 78 -16.81 -11.48 20.09
CA ARG A 78 -16.22 -10.43 19.25
C ARG A 78 -16.50 -9.03 19.83
N PRO A 79 -15.64 -8.03 19.57
CA PRO A 79 -15.83 -6.64 20.00
C PRO A 79 -17.25 -6.09 19.74
N GLU A 80 -17.83 -6.41 18.57
CA GLU A 80 -19.18 -5.97 18.19
C GLU A 80 -20.25 -6.57 19.10
N GLN A 81 -20.10 -7.84 19.46
CA GLN A 81 -21.05 -8.58 20.29
C GLN A 81 -21.01 -8.10 21.74
N ILE A 82 -19.81 -7.81 22.25
CA ILE A 82 -19.60 -7.21 23.58
C ILE A 82 -20.25 -5.83 23.65
N THR A 83 -20.00 -4.99 22.65
CA THR A 83 -20.57 -3.65 22.57
C THR A 83 -22.09 -3.69 22.48
N GLN A 84 -22.64 -4.55 21.62
CA GLN A 84 -24.09 -4.69 21.45
C GLN A 84 -24.78 -5.19 22.73
N ALA A 85 -24.19 -6.18 23.42
CA ALA A 85 -24.71 -6.68 24.68
C ALA A 85 -24.67 -5.60 25.77
N HIS A 86 -23.59 -4.81 25.84
CA HIS A 86 -23.49 -3.69 26.77
C HIS A 86 -24.58 -2.64 26.51
N MET A 87 -24.74 -2.18 25.26
CA MET A 87 -25.77 -1.20 24.89
C MET A 87 -27.18 -1.66 25.26
N LEU A 88 -27.52 -2.91 24.91
CA LEU A 88 -28.86 -3.45 25.18
C LEU A 88 -29.11 -3.65 26.67
N ALA A 89 -28.11 -4.13 27.42
CA ALA A 89 -28.22 -4.26 28.86
C ALA A 89 -28.41 -2.89 29.54
N GLU A 90 -27.65 -1.88 29.10
CA GLU A 90 -27.72 -0.54 29.67
C GLU A 90 -29.04 0.18 29.36
N ALA A 91 -29.58 -0.01 28.15
CA ALA A 91 -30.86 0.56 27.75
C ALA A 91 -32.07 -0.07 28.49
N TRP A 92 -31.96 -1.32 28.93
CA TRP A 92 -33.07 -2.08 29.52
C TRP A 92 -32.94 -2.34 31.02
N LYS A 93 -31.83 -1.95 31.67
CA LYS A 93 -31.54 -2.26 33.07
C LYS A 93 -32.62 -1.82 34.06
N ASP A 94 -33.33 -0.73 33.76
CA ASP A 94 -34.41 -0.19 34.60
C ASP A 94 -35.78 -0.87 34.36
N HIS A 95 -35.88 -1.74 33.34
CA HIS A 95 -37.12 -2.34 32.86
C HIS A 95 -37.13 -3.87 32.87
N ASP A 96 -35.96 -4.51 32.94
CA ASP A 96 -35.81 -5.96 32.98
C ASP A 96 -34.69 -6.41 33.95
N PRO A 97 -34.96 -7.31 34.91
CA PRO A 97 -33.96 -7.75 35.88
C PRO A 97 -32.81 -8.54 35.24
N ALA A 98 -33.02 -9.23 34.11
CA ALA A 98 -31.95 -9.91 33.38
C ALA A 98 -31.00 -8.89 32.73
N ALA A 99 -31.52 -7.76 32.25
CA ALA A 99 -30.71 -6.66 31.73
C ALA A 99 -29.83 -6.01 32.81
N LEU A 100 -30.36 -5.83 34.03
CA LEU A 100 -29.56 -5.35 35.16
C LEU A 100 -28.41 -6.31 35.52
N ALA A 101 -28.71 -7.62 35.57
CA ALA A 101 -27.70 -8.64 35.84
C ALA A 101 -26.62 -8.68 34.75
N ALA A 102 -27.03 -8.60 33.49
CA ALA A 102 -26.11 -8.54 32.35
C ALA A 102 -25.25 -7.28 32.37
N SER A 103 -25.82 -6.09 32.62
CA SER A 103 -25.08 -4.82 32.70
C SER A 103 -23.98 -4.91 33.77
N THR A 104 -24.34 -5.39 34.97
CA THR A 104 -23.37 -5.56 36.07
C THR A 104 -22.22 -6.51 35.71
N LYS A 105 -22.54 -7.67 35.09
CA LYS A 105 -21.54 -8.66 34.68
C LYS A 105 -20.65 -8.12 33.55
N ILE A 106 -21.25 -7.52 32.53
CA ILE A 106 -20.54 -6.94 31.38
C ILE A 106 -19.57 -5.85 31.83
N THR A 107 -20.00 -4.92 32.68
CA THR A 107 -19.11 -3.88 33.23
C THR A 107 -17.96 -4.49 34.05
N GLY A 108 -18.24 -5.52 34.85
CA GLY A 108 -17.21 -6.24 35.59
C GLY A 108 -16.17 -6.92 34.68
N GLU A 109 -16.61 -7.60 33.62
CA GLU A 109 -15.72 -8.26 32.66
C GLU A 109 -14.94 -7.26 31.81
N LEU A 110 -15.55 -6.15 31.39
CA LEU A 110 -14.88 -5.07 30.68
C LEU A 110 -13.72 -4.48 31.49
N LYS A 111 -13.94 -4.28 32.79
CA LYS A 111 -12.91 -3.81 33.71
C LYS A 111 -11.84 -4.87 33.99
N ASN A 112 -12.24 -6.11 34.27
CA ASN A 112 -11.32 -7.16 34.68
C ASN A 112 -10.46 -7.70 33.53
N ARG A 113 -11.03 -7.89 32.33
CA ARG A 113 -10.34 -8.46 31.17
C ARG A 113 -9.64 -7.42 30.33
N TYR A 114 -10.28 -6.26 30.13
CA TYR A 114 -9.83 -5.25 29.18
C TYR A 114 -9.36 -3.95 29.85
N GLY A 115 -9.52 -3.81 31.17
CA GLY A 115 -9.15 -2.59 31.90
C GLY A 115 -10.06 -1.39 31.58
N ILE A 116 -11.22 -1.63 30.97
CA ILE A 116 -12.15 -0.59 30.52
C ILE A 116 -13.12 -0.26 31.65
N ASP A 117 -13.09 0.99 32.12
CA ASP A 117 -14.10 1.49 33.05
C ASP A 117 -15.28 2.08 32.28
N THR A 118 -16.44 1.41 32.32
CA THR A 118 -17.63 1.84 31.55
C THR A 118 -18.25 3.13 32.06
N ASP A 119 -17.94 3.54 33.29
CA ASP A 119 -18.44 4.80 33.84
C ASP A 119 -17.79 6.01 33.15
N ASP A 120 -16.54 5.87 32.70
CA ASP A 120 -15.79 6.90 31.98
C ASP A 120 -16.23 7.03 30.50
N LEU A 121 -16.93 6.03 29.98
CA LEU A 121 -17.36 5.97 28.58
C LEU A 121 -18.59 6.85 28.29
N HIS A 122 -19.31 7.33 29.30
CA HIS A 122 -20.53 8.17 29.15
C HIS A 122 -21.56 7.65 28.11
N GLY A 123 -21.61 6.32 27.89
CA GLY A 123 -22.51 5.70 26.90
C GLY A 123 -22.02 5.74 25.45
N ASP A 124 -20.75 6.07 25.18
CA ASP A 124 -20.18 6.02 23.83
C ASP A 124 -19.84 4.58 23.42
N ALA A 125 -20.82 3.92 22.82
CA ALA A 125 -20.66 2.57 22.29
C ALA A 125 -19.65 2.49 21.13
N THR A 126 -19.45 3.57 20.38
CA THR A 126 -18.48 3.57 19.26
C THR A 126 -17.07 3.54 19.81
N PHE A 127 -16.79 4.36 20.83
CA PHE A 127 -15.52 4.33 21.54
C PHE A 127 -15.23 2.97 22.17
N LEU A 128 -16.23 2.33 22.79
CA LEU A 128 -16.09 0.98 23.35
C LEU A 128 -15.68 -0.04 22.28
N GLN A 129 -16.38 -0.03 21.15
CA GLN A 129 -16.11 -0.96 20.05
C GLN A 129 -14.72 -0.74 19.46
N ASP A 130 -14.34 0.51 19.19
CA ASP A 130 -13.03 0.86 18.65
C ASP A 130 -11.91 0.41 19.59
N HIS A 131 -12.06 0.66 20.90
CA HIS A 131 -11.07 0.27 21.90
C HIS A 131 -10.91 -1.26 21.98
N LEU A 132 -12.02 -2.00 22.03
CA LEU A 132 -12.01 -3.48 22.03
C LEU A 132 -11.39 -4.04 20.74
N THR A 133 -11.63 -3.39 19.60
CA THR A 133 -11.06 -3.79 18.30
C THR A 133 -9.55 -3.60 18.28
N VAL A 134 -9.05 -2.48 18.82
CA VAL A 134 -7.60 -2.23 18.93
C VAL A 134 -6.92 -3.27 19.82
N LEU A 135 -7.53 -3.61 20.97
CA LEU A 135 -7.00 -4.63 21.88
C LEU A 135 -6.95 -6.01 21.22
N ALA A 136 -8.05 -6.44 20.57
CA ALA A 136 -8.10 -7.71 19.87
C ALA A 136 -7.07 -7.78 18.73
N ALA A 137 -6.89 -6.70 17.97
CA ALA A 137 -5.88 -6.64 16.92
C ALA A 137 -4.44 -6.69 17.47
N ALA A 138 -4.18 -6.08 18.63
CA ALA A 138 -2.88 -6.14 19.29
C ALA A 138 -2.54 -7.56 19.77
N GLU A 139 -3.52 -8.25 20.37
CA GLU A 139 -3.37 -9.64 20.82
C GLU A 139 -3.10 -10.58 19.65
N GLN A 140 -3.87 -10.46 18.56
CA GLN A 140 -3.65 -11.25 17.33
C GLN A 140 -2.26 -11.01 16.73
N ARG A 141 -1.77 -9.76 16.73
CA ARG A 141 -0.40 -9.46 16.28
C ARG A 141 0.65 -10.09 17.19
N MET A 142 0.46 -10.09 18.50
CA MET A 142 1.39 -10.74 19.42
C MET A 142 1.39 -12.26 19.26
N ALA A 143 0.21 -12.88 19.09
CA ALA A 143 0.09 -14.30 18.81
C ALA A 143 0.80 -14.67 17.50
N ALA A 144 0.53 -13.95 16.41
CA ALA A 144 1.19 -14.15 15.12
C ALA A 144 2.72 -13.92 15.20
N ALA A 145 3.17 -12.91 15.95
CA ALA A 145 4.59 -12.66 16.15
C ALA A 145 5.27 -13.80 16.93
N LYS A 146 4.58 -14.35 17.93
CA LYS A 146 5.05 -15.52 18.69
C LYS A 146 5.13 -16.76 17.81
N GLU A 147 4.09 -17.06 17.04
CA GLU A 147 4.09 -18.18 16.09
C GLU A 147 5.20 -18.03 15.05
N HIS A 148 5.39 -16.82 14.51
CA HIS A 148 6.48 -16.54 13.59
C HIS A 148 7.85 -16.73 14.25
N ALA A 149 8.03 -16.28 15.50
CA ALA A 149 9.27 -16.49 16.25
C ALA A 149 9.54 -17.98 16.51
N GLU A 150 8.51 -18.76 16.85
CA GLU A 150 8.60 -20.21 17.03
C GLU A 150 8.96 -20.91 15.71
N ALA A 151 8.33 -20.53 14.59
CA ALA A 151 8.65 -21.04 13.27
C ALA A 151 10.11 -20.73 12.88
N MET A 152 10.57 -19.50 13.09
CA MET A 152 11.96 -19.11 12.84
C MET A 152 12.94 -19.89 13.73
N ALA A 153 12.58 -20.14 14.99
CA ALA A 153 13.41 -20.95 15.89
C ALA A 153 13.53 -22.41 15.41
N LEU A 154 12.46 -23.00 14.87
CA LEU A 154 12.48 -24.34 14.29
C LEU A 154 13.37 -24.41 13.03
N VAL A 155 13.27 -23.41 12.14
CA VAL A 155 14.14 -23.31 10.96
C VAL A 155 15.61 -23.20 11.36
N ALA A 156 15.93 -22.32 12.32
CA ALA A 156 17.29 -22.16 12.83
C ALA A 156 17.82 -23.44 13.49
N ALA A 157 16.98 -24.16 14.24
CA ALA A 157 17.36 -25.45 14.83
C ALA A 157 17.63 -26.52 13.77
N ALA A 158 16.78 -26.61 12.74
CA ALA A 158 16.97 -27.53 11.62
C ALA A 158 18.26 -27.22 10.85
N GLN A 159 18.56 -25.94 10.62
CA GLN A 159 19.80 -25.53 9.96
C GLN A 159 21.05 -25.82 10.82
N ALA A 160 20.98 -25.64 12.13
CA ALA A 160 22.06 -26.03 13.03
C ALA A 160 22.30 -27.55 13.04
N GLU A 161 21.24 -28.36 12.95
CA GLU A 161 21.36 -29.82 12.81
C GLU A 161 21.96 -30.21 11.46
N HIS A 162 21.52 -29.55 10.38
CA HIS A 162 22.08 -29.71 9.03
C HIS A 162 23.59 -29.47 9.02
N ILE A 163 24.06 -28.34 9.55
CA ILE A 163 25.49 -28.00 9.66
C ILE A 163 26.24 -29.06 10.48
N LYS A 164 25.69 -29.50 11.62
CA LYS A 164 26.30 -30.55 12.45
C LYS A 164 26.45 -31.88 11.72
N ARG A 165 25.43 -32.28 10.95
CA ARG A 165 25.46 -33.51 10.16
C ARG A 165 26.54 -33.45 9.08
N TYR A 166 26.54 -32.39 8.27
CA TYR A 166 27.50 -32.26 7.17
C TYR A 166 28.93 -32.01 7.65
N SER A 167 29.12 -31.28 8.75
CA SER A 167 30.45 -31.09 9.34
C SER A 167 31.09 -32.41 9.80
N ALA A 168 30.30 -33.37 10.27
CA ALA A 168 30.78 -34.70 10.58
C ALA A 168 31.10 -35.53 9.31
N GLU A 169 30.24 -35.45 8.28
CA GLU A 169 30.37 -36.25 7.06
C GLU A 169 31.48 -35.78 6.10
N LEU A 170 31.70 -34.46 6.04
CA LEU A 170 32.62 -33.77 5.14
C LEU A 170 33.87 -33.24 5.85
N LYS A 171 34.13 -33.68 7.09
CA LYS A 171 35.25 -33.21 7.92
C LYS A 171 36.58 -33.13 7.16
N ASN A 172 36.95 -34.17 6.42
CA ASN A 172 38.22 -34.20 5.69
C ASN A 172 38.27 -33.15 4.56
N GLU A 173 37.15 -32.88 3.89
CA GLU A 173 37.08 -31.87 2.84
C GLU A 173 37.08 -30.45 3.41
N LEU A 174 36.40 -30.24 4.54
CA LEU A 174 36.45 -28.97 5.28
C LEU A 174 37.87 -28.64 5.70
N ASP A 175 38.59 -29.61 6.28
CA ASP A 175 39.99 -29.45 6.68
C ASP A 175 40.90 -29.23 5.46
N ARG A 176 40.68 -29.98 4.37
CA ARG A 176 41.48 -29.86 3.13
C ARG A 176 41.35 -28.50 2.46
N HIS A 177 40.13 -27.98 2.36
CA HIS A 177 39.81 -26.72 1.68
C HIS A 177 39.75 -25.51 2.62
N HIS A 178 39.97 -25.72 3.93
CA HIS A 178 39.93 -24.69 4.97
C HIS A 178 38.58 -23.96 5.05
N VAL A 179 37.50 -24.70 4.79
CA VAL A 179 36.15 -24.14 4.75
C VAL A 179 35.57 -24.10 6.18
N PRO A 180 35.12 -22.92 6.67
CA PRO A 180 34.46 -22.81 7.95
C PRO A 180 33.16 -23.65 8.00
N PRO A 181 32.82 -24.31 9.12
CA PRO A 181 31.58 -25.07 9.24
C PRO A 181 30.32 -24.24 8.99
N GLU A 182 30.37 -22.94 9.22
CA GLU A 182 29.28 -22.00 8.99
C GLU A 182 28.88 -21.95 7.51
N TYR A 183 29.80 -22.19 6.57
CA TYR A 183 29.52 -22.15 5.13
C TYR A 183 28.66 -23.32 4.67
N LEU A 184 28.52 -24.37 5.49
CA LEU A 184 27.59 -25.48 5.26
C LEU A 184 26.11 -25.08 5.40
N ALA A 185 25.84 -23.83 5.79
CA ALA A 185 24.52 -23.22 5.66
C ALA A 185 24.13 -22.98 4.19
N SER A 186 25.09 -22.94 3.26
CA SER A 186 24.85 -22.88 1.81
C SER A 186 24.76 -24.29 1.22
N GLU A 187 23.64 -24.59 0.54
CA GLU A 187 23.45 -25.87 -0.16
C GLU A 187 24.47 -26.07 -1.30
N GLU A 188 24.85 -24.98 -1.97
CA GLU A 188 25.82 -25.02 -3.07
C GLU A 188 27.23 -25.35 -2.58
N MET A 189 27.62 -24.85 -1.40
CA MET A 189 28.88 -25.23 -0.77
C MET A 189 28.88 -26.71 -0.37
N VAL A 190 27.79 -27.20 0.22
CA VAL A 190 27.66 -28.63 0.58
C VAL A 190 27.79 -29.50 -0.66
N SER A 191 27.11 -29.14 -1.76
CA SER A 191 27.17 -29.84 -3.04
C SER A 191 28.59 -29.86 -3.63
N ALA A 192 29.29 -28.71 -3.61
CA ALA A 192 30.67 -28.63 -4.09
C ALA A 192 31.62 -29.52 -3.28
N LEU A 193 31.50 -29.51 -1.94
CA LEU A 193 32.29 -30.36 -1.06
C LEU A 193 31.98 -31.85 -1.24
N GLN A 194 30.72 -32.22 -1.48
CA GLN A 194 30.33 -33.59 -1.81
C GLN A 194 30.92 -34.04 -3.15
N ALA A 195 30.84 -33.21 -4.19
CA ALA A 195 31.43 -33.50 -5.50
C ALA A 195 32.95 -33.66 -5.39
N SER A 196 33.60 -32.81 -4.59
CA SER A 196 35.04 -32.89 -4.29
C SER A 196 35.43 -34.21 -3.60
N LYS A 197 34.62 -34.64 -2.61
CA LYS A 197 34.79 -35.95 -1.95
C LYS A 197 34.61 -37.12 -2.91
N GLU A 198 33.59 -37.08 -3.77
CA GLU A 198 33.29 -38.15 -4.74
C GLU A 198 34.32 -38.24 -5.87
N ALA A 199 34.85 -37.10 -6.31
CA ALA A 199 35.89 -37.02 -7.33
C ALA A 199 37.27 -37.40 -6.80
N SER A 200 37.44 -37.56 -5.48
CA SER A 200 38.72 -37.89 -4.85
C SER A 200 39.35 -39.15 -5.45
N GLY A 201 40.56 -39.00 -5.98
CA GLY A 201 41.29 -40.08 -6.65
C GLY A 201 40.91 -40.31 -8.13
N THR A 202 40.10 -39.43 -8.72
CA THR A 202 39.76 -39.45 -10.16
C THR A 202 40.37 -38.24 -10.89
N ASP A 203 40.37 -38.29 -12.22
CA ASP A 203 40.83 -37.15 -13.05
C ASP A 203 39.93 -35.90 -12.90
N ALA A 204 38.72 -36.04 -12.34
CA ALA A 204 37.80 -34.94 -12.07
C ALA A 204 38.07 -34.21 -10.75
N ALA A 205 38.99 -34.70 -9.90
CA ALA A 205 39.31 -34.08 -8.61
C ALA A 205 39.71 -32.59 -8.70
N PRO A 206 40.57 -32.17 -9.65
CA PRO A 206 40.97 -30.76 -9.75
C PRO A 206 39.80 -29.82 -10.06
N ASP A 207 38.87 -30.24 -10.92
CA ASP A 207 37.70 -29.43 -11.28
C ASP A 207 36.73 -29.31 -10.09
N ALA A 208 36.53 -30.39 -9.34
CA ALA A 208 35.69 -30.39 -8.15
C ALA A 208 36.29 -29.56 -7.01
N ASP A 209 37.62 -29.61 -6.84
CA ASP A 209 38.35 -28.78 -5.87
C ASP A 209 38.29 -27.29 -6.24
N ARG A 210 38.38 -26.97 -7.53
CA ARG A 210 38.17 -25.60 -8.02
C ARG A 210 36.76 -25.10 -7.70
N ALA A 211 35.73 -25.93 -7.90
CA ALA A 211 34.36 -25.55 -7.58
C ALA A 211 34.17 -25.22 -6.10
N VAL A 212 34.85 -25.93 -5.19
CA VAL A 212 34.87 -25.57 -3.76
C VAL A 212 35.52 -24.20 -3.55
N ALA A 213 36.69 -23.96 -4.15
CA ALA A 213 37.39 -22.69 -4.04
C ALA A 213 36.58 -21.51 -4.60
N GLU A 214 35.88 -21.69 -5.72
CA GLU A 214 34.96 -20.69 -6.28
C GLU A 214 33.85 -20.36 -5.29
N ARG A 215 33.24 -21.36 -4.65
CA ARG A 215 32.15 -21.13 -3.67
C ARG A 215 32.66 -20.47 -2.39
N VAL A 216 33.87 -20.78 -1.94
CA VAL A 216 34.51 -20.07 -0.82
C VAL A 216 34.64 -18.58 -1.15
N HIS A 217 35.21 -18.26 -2.32
CA HIS A 217 35.41 -16.88 -2.76
C HIS A 217 34.10 -16.09 -2.86
N LEU A 218 33.06 -16.69 -3.46
CA LEU A 218 31.75 -16.05 -3.57
C LEU A 218 31.10 -15.80 -2.20
N ILE A 219 31.22 -16.74 -1.26
CA ILE A 219 30.69 -16.55 0.10
C ILE A 219 31.50 -15.49 0.87
N GLU A 220 32.81 -15.40 0.66
CA GLU A 220 33.63 -14.34 1.25
C GLU A 220 33.23 -12.95 0.75
N GLN A 221 32.82 -12.85 -0.52
CA GLN A 221 32.42 -11.60 -1.15
C GLN A 221 30.99 -11.18 -0.78
N ASP A 222 30.03 -12.09 -0.94
CA ASP A 222 28.59 -11.75 -0.90
C ASP A 222 27.87 -12.36 0.33
N GLY A 223 28.57 -13.19 1.11
CA GLY A 223 27.99 -13.94 2.22
C GLY A 223 27.35 -15.26 1.79
N ILE A 224 26.91 -16.04 2.79
CA ILE A 224 26.40 -17.41 2.61
C ILE A 224 25.16 -17.48 1.71
N ASN A 225 24.35 -16.42 1.71
CA ASN A 225 23.11 -16.33 0.92
C ASN A 225 23.34 -15.78 -0.51
N GLY A 226 24.57 -15.39 -0.84
CA GLY A 226 24.88 -14.69 -2.10
C GLY A 226 24.40 -13.23 -2.13
N PRO A 227 24.50 -12.56 -3.29
CA PRO A 227 24.16 -11.15 -3.44
C PRO A 227 22.67 -10.91 -3.21
N SER A 228 22.32 -9.80 -2.55
CA SER A 228 20.92 -9.44 -2.36
C SER A 228 20.29 -8.96 -3.67
N ILE A 229 18.96 -8.99 -3.76
CA ILE A 229 18.24 -8.45 -4.92
C ILE A 229 18.58 -6.97 -5.13
N ASP A 230 18.80 -6.21 -4.06
CA ASP A 230 19.16 -4.80 -4.15
C ASP A 230 20.60 -4.60 -4.66
N ASP A 231 21.53 -5.48 -4.30
CA ASP A 231 22.90 -5.49 -4.86
C ASP A 231 22.85 -5.78 -6.37
N LEU A 232 22.10 -6.81 -6.77
CA LEU A 232 21.89 -7.16 -8.18
C LEU A 232 21.22 -6.02 -8.95
N ARG A 233 20.21 -5.35 -8.37
CA ARG A 233 19.58 -4.16 -8.98
C ARG A 233 20.58 -3.05 -9.22
N GLN A 234 21.38 -2.73 -8.21
CA GLN A 234 22.36 -1.67 -8.31
C GLN A 234 23.40 -2.00 -9.37
N GLU A 235 23.91 -3.23 -9.41
CA GLU A 235 24.96 -3.61 -10.33
C GLU A 235 24.46 -3.74 -11.78
N ILE A 236 23.32 -4.40 -11.99
CA ILE A 236 22.72 -4.52 -13.32
C ILE A 236 22.28 -3.15 -13.83
N GLY A 237 21.70 -2.28 -12.99
CA GLY A 237 21.30 -0.92 -13.39
C GLY A 237 22.49 -0.04 -13.78
N GLN A 238 23.69 -0.27 -13.21
CA GLN A 238 24.92 0.44 -13.61
C GLN A 238 25.44 -0.01 -14.98
N ASN A 239 25.32 -1.30 -15.31
CA ASN A 239 25.82 -1.86 -16.57
C ASN A 239 24.79 -1.81 -17.70
N TYR A 240 23.50 -1.85 -17.34
CA TYR A 240 22.35 -1.87 -18.25
C TYR A 240 21.31 -0.84 -17.77
N PRO A 241 21.44 0.45 -18.16
CA PRO A 241 20.53 1.52 -17.72
C PRO A 241 19.05 1.31 -18.11
N ASP A 242 18.78 0.43 -19.07
CA ASP A 242 17.43 0.07 -19.53
C ASP A 242 16.78 -1.04 -18.68
N ALA A 243 17.48 -1.58 -17.67
CA ALA A 243 16.92 -2.55 -16.75
C ALA A 243 15.93 -1.87 -15.79
N GLU A 244 14.67 -2.30 -15.83
CA GLU A 244 13.63 -1.79 -14.95
C GLU A 244 13.55 -2.59 -13.63
N ASP A 245 13.17 -1.92 -12.54
CA ASP A 245 12.97 -2.57 -11.22
C ASP A 245 11.97 -3.73 -11.25
N SER A 246 11.01 -3.68 -12.18
CA SER A 246 9.98 -4.70 -12.40
C SER A 246 10.56 -6.05 -12.82
N MET A 247 11.73 -6.06 -13.47
CA MET A 247 12.40 -7.28 -13.94
C MET A 247 12.91 -8.14 -12.79
N PHE A 248 13.25 -7.53 -11.65
CA PHE A 248 13.71 -8.24 -10.46
C PHE A 248 12.58 -8.93 -9.68
N ALA A 249 11.34 -8.81 -10.13
CA ALA A 249 10.24 -9.65 -9.68
C ALA A 249 10.21 -11.02 -10.39
N ASP A 250 10.90 -11.17 -11.54
CA ASP A 250 11.05 -12.45 -12.24
C ASP A 250 12.25 -13.23 -11.68
N ALA A 251 11.95 -14.37 -11.05
CA ALA A 251 12.96 -15.27 -10.49
C ALA A 251 13.99 -15.74 -11.54
N ALA A 252 13.57 -15.93 -12.80
CA ALA A 252 14.47 -16.37 -13.83
C ALA A 252 15.44 -15.25 -14.25
N PHE A 253 15.04 -13.98 -14.14
CA PHE A 253 15.92 -12.85 -14.43
C PHE A 253 16.92 -12.64 -13.28
N VAL A 254 16.45 -12.75 -12.04
CA VAL A 254 17.31 -12.70 -10.84
C VAL A 254 18.37 -13.80 -10.88
N ALA A 255 18.01 -15.02 -11.31
CA ALA A 255 18.97 -16.11 -11.48
C ALA A 255 20.06 -15.77 -12.50
N THR A 256 19.68 -15.27 -13.69
CA THR A 256 20.67 -14.86 -14.70
C THR A 256 21.54 -13.69 -14.22
N ALA A 257 20.96 -12.71 -13.52
CA ALA A 257 21.71 -11.60 -12.94
C ALA A 257 22.72 -12.08 -11.89
N ARG A 258 22.33 -13.05 -11.06
CA ARG A 258 23.22 -13.72 -10.10
C ARG A 258 24.34 -14.47 -10.81
N ASP A 259 24.03 -15.25 -11.86
CA ASP A 259 25.06 -15.97 -12.62
C ASP A 259 26.08 -15.03 -13.26
N TRP A 260 25.62 -13.89 -13.78
CA TRP A 260 26.48 -12.84 -14.32
C TRP A 260 27.37 -12.22 -13.22
N HIS A 261 26.78 -11.89 -12.07
CA HIS A 261 27.50 -11.37 -10.90
C HIS A 261 28.57 -12.36 -10.42
N GLU A 262 28.21 -13.62 -10.20
CA GLU A 262 29.14 -14.66 -9.75
C GLU A 262 30.28 -14.86 -10.74
N ALA A 263 29.98 -14.89 -12.05
CA ALA A 263 31.01 -15.07 -13.06
C ALA A 263 32.01 -13.89 -13.06
N LYS A 264 31.51 -12.66 -12.90
CA LYS A 264 32.34 -11.47 -12.78
C LYS A 264 33.17 -11.48 -11.49
N ALA A 265 32.56 -11.80 -10.35
CA ALA A 265 33.22 -11.90 -9.04
C ALA A 265 34.39 -12.90 -9.06
N LEU A 266 34.18 -14.06 -9.69
CA LEU A 266 35.22 -15.07 -9.88
C LEU A 266 36.33 -14.59 -10.83
N ALA A 267 36.00 -13.88 -11.90
CA ALA A 267 36.99 -13.33 -12.82
C ALA A 267 37.86 -12.26 -12.12
N GLU A 268 37.24 -11.39 -11.31
CA GLU A 268 37.94 -10.41 -10.47
C GLU A 268 38.81 -11.07 -9.40
N GLY A 269 38.38 -12.23 -8.88
CA GLY A 269 39.14 -13.09 -7.98
C GLY A 269 40.33 -13.83 -8.63
N GLY A 270 40.52 -13.70 -9.96
CA GLY A 270 41.62 -14.32 -10.68
C GLY A 270 41.43 -15.82 -10.95
N PHE A 271 40.20 -16.33 -10.86
CA PHE A 271 39.87 -17.69 -11.31
C PHE A 271 39.97 -17.74 -12.84
N VAL A 272 40.69 -18.73 -13.37
CA VAL A 272 40.97 -18.87 -14.81
C VAL A 272 40.41 -20.15 -15.40
N ASP A 273 40.09 -20.07 -16.69
CA ASP A 273 39.57 -21.19 -17.46
C ASP A 273 40.65 -22.27 -17.69
N GLN A 274 40.41 -23.45 -17.14
CA GLN A 274 41.00 -24.68 -17.65
C GLN A 274 39.87 -25.67 -17.94
N GLY A 275 39.73 -26.04 -19.21
CA GLY A 275 38.73 -27.01 -19.68
C GLY A 275 37.43 -26.39 -20.20
N ASN A 276 36.52 -27.25 -20.67
CA ASN A 276 35.31 -26.91 -21.42
C ASN A 276 34.14 -26.35 -20.56
N THR A 277 34.44 -25.82 -19.38
CA THR A 277 33.51 -25.13 -18.46
C THR A 277 34.03 -23.72 -18.23
N GLY A 278 34.04 -22.92 -19.29
CA GLY A 278 34.62 -21.58 -19.27
C GLY A 278 33.78 -20.63 -18.43
N LEU A 279 34.38 -20.03 -17.41
CA LEU A 279 33.88 -18.88 -16.68
C LEU A 279 33.53 -17.74 -17.66
N GLU A 280 34.32 -17.57 -18.72
CA GLU A 280 34.04 -16.65 -19.81
C GLU A 280 32.75 -17.02 -20.55
N ALA A 281 32.54 -18.31 -20.84
CA ALA A 281 31.29 -18.78 -21.45
C ALA A 281 30.07 -18.60 -20.53
N ARG A 282 30.24 -18.78 -19.22
CA ARG A 282 29.18 -18.52 -18.22
C ARG A 282 28.82 -17.04 -18.20
N TYR A 283 29.82 -16.16 -18.13
CA TYR A 283 29.66 -14.71 -18.19
C TYR A 283 28.96 -14.29 -19.49
N GLU A 284 29.47 -14.73 -20.65
CA GLU A 284 28.90 -14.41 -21.96
C GLU A 284 27.46 -14.91 -22.12
N ASN A 285 27.15 -16.11 -21.64
CA ASN A 285 25.81 -16.67 -21.75
C ASN A 285 24.82 -15.90 -20.87
N ALA A 286 25.22 -15.57 -19.64
CA ALA A 286 24.41 -14.77 -18.73
C ALA A 286 24.19 -13.36 -19.29
N GLU A 287 25.25 -12.72 -19.82
CA GLU A 287 25.16 -11.43 -20.49
C GLU A 287 24.22 -11.49 -21.71
N LYS A 288 24.37 -12.48 -22.60
CA LYS A 288 23.48 -12.69 -23.75
C LYS A 288 22.03 -12.85 -23.31
N GLU A 289 21.78 -13.59 -22.22
CA GLU A 289 20.43 -13.80 -21.71
C GLU A 289 19.82 -12.53 -21.11
N ILE A 290 20.59 -11.76 -20.33
CA ILE A 290 20.19 -10.43 -19.84
C ILE A 290 19.81 -9.53 -21.03
N PHE A 291 20.69 -9.45 -22.05
CA PHE A 291 20.41 -8.68 -23.26
C PHE A 291 19.17 -9.16 -24.01
N MET A 292 18.97 -10.48 -24.16
CA MET A 292 17.78 -11.03 -24.82
C MET A 292 16.49 -10.66 -24.09
N ARG A 293 16.52 -10.57 -22.76
CA ARG A 293 15.35 -10.21 -21.95
C ARG A 293 15.10 -8.69 -21.96
N LEU A 294 16.14 -7.87 -22.11
CA LEU A 294 16.04 -6.42 -22.32
C LEU A 294 15.57 -6.06 -23.75
N ALA A 295 15.99 -6.82 -24.77
CA ALA A 295 15.70 -6.55 -26.18
C ALA A 295 14.21 -6.44 -26.59
N PRO A 296 13.26 -7.26 -26.10
CA PRO A 296 11.84 -7.10 -26.41
C PRO A 296 11.26 -5.78 -25.89
N LEU A 297 11.78 -5.22 -24.79
CA LEU A 297 11.37 -3.92 -24.26
C LEU A 297 11.93 -2.76 -25.07
N GLY A 298 13.15 -2.86 -25.60
CA GLY A 298 13.67 -1.92 -26.60
C GLY A 298 12.78 -1.84 -27.85
N ARG A 299 12.23 -2.99 -28.30
CA ARG A 299 11.23 -3.06 -29.37
C ARG A 299 9.84 -2.56 -28.96
N GLU A 300 9.48 -2.65 -27.69
CA GLU A 300 8.22 -2.14 -27.17
C GLU A 300 8.25 -0.61 -26.99
N ILE A 301 9.40 -0.04 -26.58
CA ILE A 301 9.66 1.40 -26.60
C ILE A 301 9.72 1.91 -28.04
N GLN A 302 10.47 1.23 -28.91
CA GLN A 302 10.47 1.52 -30.36
C GLN A 302 9.04 1.42 -30.93
N GLY A 303 8.27 0.41 -30.55
CA GLY A 303 6.88 0.22 -30.95
C GLY A 303 5.95 1.29 -30.40
N LYS A 304 6.14 1.76 -29.16
CA LYS A 304 5.39 2.87 -28.55
C LYS A 304 5.73 4.21 -29.21
N VAL A 305 6.99 4.44 -29.56
CA VAL A 305 7.46 5.63 -30.28
C VAL A 305 7.01 5.61 -31.75
N LEU A 306 7.02 4.46 -32.43
CA LEU A 306 6.51 4.32 -33.80
C LEU A 306 4.98 4.29 -33.88
N ASN A 307 4.27 3.86 -32.83
CA ASN A 307 2.80 3.83 -32.78
C ASN A 307 2.17 5.05 -32.09
N ASP A 308 2.96 6.05 -31.68
CA ASP A 308 2.42 7.31 -31.20
C ASP A 308 1.63 7.99 -32.35
N PRO A 309 0.32 8.23 -32.20
CA PRO A 309 -0.48 8.86 -33.25
C PRO A 309 -0.05 10.29 -33.58
N ASN A 310 0.75 10.94 -32.71
CA ASN A 310 1.35 12.25 -33.00
C ASN A 310 2.59 12.20 -33.90
N LEU A 311 3.12 11.00 -34.21
CA LEU A 311 4.27 10.80 -35.11
C LEU A 311 3.89 10.20 -36.47
N LYS A 312 2.59 10.02 -36.75
CA LYS A 312 2.14 9.58 -38.07
C LYS A 312 2.22 10.71 -39.09
N THR A 313 3.22 10.64 -39.95
CA THR A 313 3.09 11.16 -41.33
C THR A 313 3.54 10.11 -42.35
N PRO A 314 2.89 10.09 -43.53
CA PRO A 314 2.79 8.91 -44.38
C PRO A 314 4.01 8.74 -45.29
N ASP A 315 4.37 7.49 -45.53
CA ASP A 315 5.16 7.10 -46.70
C ASP A 315 4.35 7.37 -47.98
N PRO A 316 4.97 7.80 -49.10
CA PRO A 316 5.93 6.91 -49.76
C PRO A 316 7.15 7.54 -50.45
N ALA A 317 8.23 6.76 -50.42
CA ALA A 317 9.24 6.56 -51.46
C ALA A 317 10.35 7.61 -51.70
N ALA A 318 11.54 7.19 -51.28
CA ALA A 318 12.82 7.25 -52.00
C ALA A 318 13.61 8.59 -52.08
N LYS A 319 14.67 8.62 -51.24
CA LYS A 319 16.05 9.08 -51.46
C LYS A 319 16.53 10.37 -50.76
N VAL A 320 17.79 10.22 -50.31
CA VAL A 320 18.85 11.19 -49.97
C VAL A 320 18.80 11.74 -48.55
N GLY A 321 19.83 11.39 -47.78
CA GLY A 321 20.07 11.93 -46.44
C GLY A 321 20.47 13.40 -46.49
N GLU A 322 20.05 14.14 -45.46
CA GLU A 322 20.44 15.52 -45.23
C GLU A 322 20.59 15.77 -43.71
N PRO A 323 21.39 16.78 -43.31
CA PRO A 323 22.53 16.59 -42.43
C PRO A 323 22.26 16.98 -40.98
N SER A 324 23.11 16.49 -40.08
CA SER A 324 23.11 16.92 -38.67
C SER A 324 23.28 18.43 -38.58
N ILE A 325 22.36 19.09 -37.87
CA ILE A 325 22.40 20.54 -37.62
C ILE A 325 23.71 20.87 -36.89
N PRO A 326 24.58 21.75 -37.42
CA PRO A 326 25.85 22.07 -36.79
C PRO A 326 25.63 22.70 -35.41
N ALA A 327 26.44 22.27 -34.44
CA ALA A 327 26.31 22.70 -33.04
C ALA A 327 26.46 24.23 -32.89
N TYR A 328 25.58 24.85 -32.11
CA TYR A 328 25.58 26.30 -31.89
C TYR A 328 26.93 26.79 -31.36
N GLY A 329 27.56 27.71 -32.10
CA GLY A 329 28.91 28.22 -31.81
C GLY A 329 30.01 27.64 -32.69
N SER A 330 29.71 26.65 -33.55
CA SER A 330 30.64 26.20 -34.59
C SER A 330 30.76 27.22 -35.74
N THR A 331 31.85 27.15 -36.49
CA THR A 331 32.07 28.01 -37.67
C THR A 331 30.96 27.85 -38.71
N GLU A 332 30.53 26.61 -38.95
CA GLU A 332 29.46 26.24 -39.89
C GLU A 332 28.09 26.82 -39.48
N HIS A 333 27.81 26.91 -38.16
CA HIS A 333 26.59 27.56 -37.67
C HIS A 333 26.59 29.07 -37.95
N TYR A 334 27.75 29.75 -37.81
CA TYR A 334 27.84 31.18 -38.09
C TYR A 334 27.83 31.49 -39.59
N GLU A 335 28.39 30.62 -40.42
CA GLU A 335 28.32 30.74 -41.89
C GLU A 335 26.88 30.55 -42.38
N GLY A 336 26.16 29.54 -41.87
CA GLY A 336 24.73 29.38 -42.15
C GLY A 336 23.88 30.57 -41.67
N PHE A 337 24.24 31.18 -40.53
CA PHE A 337 23.58 32.39 -40.03
C PHE A 337 23.86 33.61 -40.92
N GLU A 338 25.09 33.78 -41.39
CA GLU A 338 25.49 34.85 -42.31
C GLU A 338 24.73 34.75 -43.64
N SER A 339 24.68 33.56 -44.24
CA SER A 339 23.90 33.29 -45.47
C SER A 339 22.40 33.53 -45.29
N SER A 340 21.85 33.33 -44.10
CA SER A 340 20.43 33.58 -43.82
C SER A 340 20.05 35.08 -43.80
N LEU A 341 21.05 35.95 -43.63
CA LEU A 341 20.91 37.41 -43.55
C LEU A 341 21.24 38.11 -44.88
N GLU A 342 21.91 37.42 -45.81
CA GLU A 342 22.16 37.94 -47.16
C GLU A 342 20.84 38.28 -47.87
N GLY A 343 20.80 39.45 -48.48
CA GLY A 343 19.60 40.01 -49.13
C GLY A 343 18.57 40.64 -48.18
N LYS A 344 18.75 40.54 -46.85
CA LYS A 344 17.86 41.13 -45.84
C LYS A 344 18.49 42.26 -45.01
N ALA A 345 19.81 42.43 -45.08
CA ALA A 345 20.56 43.50 -44.43
C ALA A 345 21.76 43.91 -45.29
N THR A 346 22.34 45.08 -45.02
CA THR A 346 23.57 45.51 -45.72
C THR A 346 24.77 44.74 -45.21
N GLU A 347 25.81 44.59 -46.03
CA GLU A 347 26.98 43.75 -45.70
C GLU A 347 27.67 44.18 -44.39
N ALA A 348 27.70 45.48 -44.09
CA ALA A 348 28.24 46.01 -42.84
C ALA A 348 27.38 45.62 -41.61
N GLU A 349 26.05 45.56 -41.77
CA GLU A 349 25.13 45.14 -40.71
C GLU A 349 25.16 43.63 -40.49
N ILE A 350 25.32 42.85 -41.57
CA ILE A 350 25.48 41.39 -41.50
C ILE A 350 26.74 41.06 -40.71
N LYS A 351 27.89 41.66 -41.08
CA LYS A 351 29.16 41.48 -40.36
C LYS A 351 29.08 41.92 -38.89
N GLY A 352 28.40 43.04 -38.61
CA GLY A 352 28.16 43.49 -37.24
C GLY A 352 27.33 42.52 -36.40
N ARG A 353 26.29 41.91 -37.00
CA ARG A 353 25.41 40.94 -36.34
C ARG A 353 26.08 39.58 -36.14
N VAL A 354 26.86 39.11 -37.09
CA VAL A 354 27.65 37.88 -36.96
C VAL A 354 28.73 38.04 -35.89
N ALA A 355 29.40 39.20 -35.80
CA ALA A 355 30.36 39.49 -34.75
C ALA A 355 29.71 39.55 -33.35
N ALA A 356 28.53 40.16 -33.23
CA ALA A 356 27.76 40.16 -31.99
C ALA A 356 27.31 38.74 -31.57
N ALA A 357 26.90 37.90 -32.53
CA ALA A 357 26.52 36.51 -32.29
C ALA A 357 27.72 35.62 -31.88
N ARG A 358 28.94 35.93 -32.34
CA ARG A 358 30.18 35.30 -31.87
C ARG A 358 30.58 35.76 -30.46
N GLY A 359 30.33 37.03 -30.11
CA GLY A 359 30.63 37.58 -28.79
C GLY A 359 29.67 37.15 -27.67
N GLN A 360 28.46 36.72 -28.01
CA GLN A 360 27.48 36.16 -27.07
C GLN A 360 27.69 34.63 -26.97
N ALA A 361 28.57 34.18 -26.06
CA ALA A 361 28.94 32.77 -25.92
C ALA A 361 27.83 31.84 -25.36
N ALA A 362 26.56 32.23 -25.42
CA ALA A 362 25.45 31.44 -24.91
C ALA A 362 24.22 31.48 -25.85
N HIS A 363 23.69 30.29 -26.16
CA HIS A 363 22.49 30.09 -26.98
C HIS A 363 21.30 30.93 -26.45
N PRO A 364 20.48 31.57 -27.31
CA PRO A 364 19.39 32.47 -26.90
C PRO A 364 18.37 31.81 -25.94
N VAL A 365 18.20 30.49 -26.02
CA VAL A 365 17.38 29.70 -25.06
C VAL A 365 17.91 29.78 -23.61
N LYS A 366 19.21 29.99 -23.39
CA LYS A 366 19.77 30.24 -22.05
C LYS A 366 19.47 31.64 -21.52
N ALA A 367 19.20 32.63 -22.39
CA ALA A 367 18.80 33.98 -21.98
C ALA A 367 17.32 34.07 -21.58
N VAL A 368 16.48 33.12 -22.00
CA VAL A 368 15.04 33.06 -21.69
C VAL A 368 14.74 32.19 -20.45
N LYS A 369 15.71 31.41 -19.96
CA LYS A 369 15.56 30.71 -18.68
C LYS A 369 15.85 31.67 -17.52
N ALA A 370 14.79 32.24 -16.94
CA ALA A 370 14.86 32.92 -15.66
C ALA A 370 15.52 32.02 -14.59
N PRO A 371 16.35 32.55 -13.68
CA PRO A 371 17.06 31.75 -12.71
C PRO A 371 16.10 31.02 -11.76
N LYS A 372 16.28 29.70 -11.62
CA LYS A 372 15.50 28.78 -10.78
C LYS A 372 15.75 28.93 -9.27
N LYS A 373 16.24 30.09 -8.82
CA LYS A 373 16.43 30.43 -7.40
C LYS A 373 15.70 31.72 -7.11
N THR A 374 14.66 31.63 -6.27
CA THR A 374 14.08 32.77 -5.58
C THR A 374 15.20 33.54 -4.87
N PRO A 375 15.35 34.86 -5.07
CA PRO A 375 16.30 35.64 -4.30
C PRO A 375 15.85 35.63 -2.84
N LYS A 376 16.71 35.10 -1.97
CA LYS A 376 16.57 35.18 -0.52
C LYS A 376 16.48 36.67 -0.16
N VAL A 377 15.34 37.09 0.38
CA VAL A 377 15.14 38.45 0.88
C VAL A 377 16.23 38.73 1.92
N ARG A 378 17.26 39.47 1.51
CA ARG A 378 18.16 40.14 2.46
C ARG A 378 17.37 41.28 3.06
N LYS A 379 17.24 41.24 4.39
CA LYS A 379 16.76 42.31 5.23
C LYS A 379 17.42 43.63 4.80
N ALA A 380 16.62 44.61 4.40
CA ALA A 380 17.09 45.93 4.07
C ALA A 380 17.65 46.59 5.34
N THR A 381 18.97 46.83 5.38
CA THR A 381 19.52 47.95 6.14
C THR A 381 19.51 49.17 5.24
N ALA A 382 18.95 50.25 5.77
CA ALA A 382 18.68 51.49 5.08
C ALA A 382 19.92 52.09 4.40
N SER A 383 19.63 52.73 3.28
CA SER A 383 20.42 53.74 2.58
C SER A 383 21.22 54.67 3.50
N ALA A 384 22.43 55.02 3.06
CA ALA A 384 22.76 56.36 2.55
C ALA A 384 24.23 56.72 2.84
N GLY A 385 24.89 57.28 1.83
CA GLY A 385 25.80 58.40 2.07
C GLY A 385 27.25 58.05 2.41
N MET A 386 28.09 58.08 1.38
CA MET A 386 29.20 59.05 1.26
C MET A 386 29.81 59.58 2.58
N GLY A 387 31.06 59.17 2.87
CA GLY A 387 31.92 59.80 3.89
C GLY A 387 33.13 58.91 4.16
N ARG A 388 34.24 59.05 3.41
CA ARG A 388 35.31 60.03 3.61
C ARG A 388 35.96 59.86 5.00
N ASP A 389 36.96 58.99 5.05
CA ASP A 389 37.94 58.97 6.14
C ASP A 389 38.56 60.37 6.28
N LYS A 390 38.30 61.00 7.42
CA LYS A 390 39.07 62.11 7.94
C LYS A 390 39.78 61.57 9.18
N SER A 391 41.09 61.36 9.07
CA SER A 391 41.97 61.33 10.23
C SER A 391 41.88 62.64 11.01
N PRO A 392 42.11 62.60 12.34
CA PRO A 392 41.98 63.75 13.21
C PRO A 392 43.26 64.58 13.11
N ASP A 393 43.16 65.88 12.87
CA ASP A 393 43.93 66.86 13.65
C ASP A 393 43.45 68.29 13.45
N GLY A 394 43.61 69.07 14.52
CA GLY A 394 43.11 70.43 14.71
C GLY A 394 43.90 71.53 13.99
N PRO A 395 43.56 72.81 14.28
CA PRO A 395 43.78 73.95 13.40
C PRO A 395 45.15 74.59 13.61
N SER A 396 45.76 75.09 12.52
CA SER A 396 46.77 76.16 12.56
C SER A 396 46.99 76.80 11.20
N ARG A 397 46.57 78.07 11.13
CA ARG A 397 47.04 79.23 10.34
C ARG A 397 47.19 79.12 8.82
#